data_AF-A0A1B6NWA3-F1
#
_entry.id   AF-A0A1B6NWA3-F1
#
_cell.length_a   1.000
_cell.length_b   1.000
_cell.length_c   1.000
_cell.angle_alpha   90.00
_cell.angle_beta   90.00
_cell.angle_gamma   90.00
#
_symmetry.space_group_name_H-M   'P 1'
#
loop_
_entity.id
_entity.type
_entity.pdbx_description
1 polymer ?
#
loop_
_entity_poly.entity_id
_entity_poly.type
_entity_poly.pdbx_seq_one_letter_code
_entity_poly.pdbx_strand_id
1 'polypeptide(L)' 'VGGVIKGWTEALQLMKVGAKYRLYVPHDLAYGEQGAGAAIAPYSTLIFDVELLDVLG' A
#
# COMPACT_ATOMS: atom_id res chain seq x y z
N VAL A 1 -12.78 3.99 5.05
CA VAL A 1 -11.30 4.00 5.10
C VAL A 1 -10.81 4.94 4.01
N GLY A 2 -10.42 6.15 4.38
CA GLY A 2 -9.81 7.12 3.46
C GLY A 2 -8.59 7.69 4.17
N GLY A 3 -7.40 7.56 3.57
CA GLY A 3 -6.13 7.91 4.23
C GLY A 3 -4.97 6.96 3.93
N VAL A 4 -5.21 5.88 3.19
CA VAL A 4 -4.15 4.98 2.68
C VAL A 4 -4.04 5.11 1.16
N ILE A 5 -2.89 4.72 0.61
CA ILE A 5 -2.67 4.71 -0.85
C ILE A 5 -3.60 3.71 -1.55
N LYS A 6 -3.87 3.92 -2.84
CA LYS A 6 -4.80 3.08 -3.62
C LYS A 6 -4.38 1.61 -3.62
N GLY A 7 -3.08 1.34 -3.76
CA GLY A 7 -2.54 -0.03 -3.75
C GLY A 7 -2.84 -0.79 -2.46
N TRP A 8 -2.94 -0.11 -1.31
CA TRP A 8 -3.37 -0.75 -0.05
C TRP A 8 -4.87 -1.08 -0.06
N THR A 9 -5.69 -0.21 -0.62
CA THR A 9 -7.14 -0.42 -0.71
C THR A 9 -7.46 -1.67 -1.54
N GLU A 10 -6.74 -1.88 -2.64
CA GLU A 10 -6.88 -3.07 -3.47
C GLU A 10 -6.28 -4.32 -2.80
N ALA A 11 -5.05 -4.23 -2.30
CA ALA A 11 -4.37 -5.39 -1.72
C ALA A 11 -5.09 -5.94 -0.49
N LEU A 12 -5.54 -5.08 0.42
CA LEU A 12 -6.22 -5.52 1.65
C LEU A 12 -7.56 -6.22 1.37
N GLN A 13 -8.25 -5.91 0.27
CA GLN A 13 -9.47 -6.61 -0.13
C GLN A 13 -9.22 -8.06 -0.57
N LEU A 14 -7.99 -8.36 -1.01
CA LEU A 14 -7.58 -9.69 -1.45
C LEU A 14 -6.96 -10.53 -0.32
N MET A 15 -6.56 -9.89 0.78
CA MET A 15 -5.90 -10.54 1.90
C MET A 15 -6.90 -11.22 2.84
N LYS A 16 -6.51 -12.38 3.36
CA LYS A 16 -7.20 -13.06 4.46
C LYS A 16 -6.50 -12.73 5.79
N VAL A 17 -7.27 -12.64 6.87
CA VAL A 17 -6.71 -12.47 8.22
C VAL A 17 -5.68 -13.58 8.51
N GLY A 18 -4.54 -13.18 9.06
CA GLY A 18 -3.36 -14.02 9.30
C GLY A 18 -2.38 -14.15 8.13
N ALA A 19 -2.71 -13.63 6.94
CA ALA A 19 -1.82 -13.71 5.77
C ALA A 19 -0.68 -12.69 5.85
N LYS A 20 0.50 -13.08 5.34
CA LYS A 20 1.68 -12.21 5.16
C LYS A 20 2.03 -12.08 3.69
N TYR A 21 1.89 -10.89 3.11
CA TYR A 21 2.19 -10.63 1.70
C TYR A 21 3.30 -9.59 1.55
N ARG A 22 4.11 -9.76 0.50
CA ARG A 22 4.98 -8.70 -0.01
C ARG A 22 4.25 -8.00 -1.16
N LEU A 23 3.95 -6.72 -0.97
CA LEU A 23 3.27 -5.89 -1.96
C LEU A 23 4.28 -5.07 -2.73
N TYR A 24 4.16 -5.07 -4.05
CA TYR A 24 4.89 -4.19 -4.96
C TYR A 24 3.88 -3.20 -5.52
N VAL A 25 3.95 -1.96 -5.07
CA VAL A 25 2.96 -0.92 -5.38
C VAL A 25 3.59 0.07 -6.35
N PRO A 26 3.20 0.07 -7.63
CA PRO A 26 3.70 1.05 -8.60
C PRO A 26 3.23 2.46 -8.24
N HIS A 27 3.91 3.47 -8.77
CA HIS A 27 3.76 4.86 -8.31
C HIS A 27 2.34 5.40 -8.48
N ASP A 28 1.63 5.00 -9.53
CA ASP A 28 0.26 5.38 -9.86
C ASP A 28 -0.77 4.89 -8.84
N LEU A 29 -0.44 3.79 -8.14
CA LEU A 29 -1.19 3.28 -7.00
C LEU A 29 -0.65 3.75 -5.63
N ALA A 30 0.43 4.53 -5.63
CA ALA A 30 1.09 5.10 -4.46
C ALA A 30 0.97 6.64 -4.42
N TYR A 31 2.11 7.36 -4.52
CA TYR A 31 2.20 8.82 -4.41
C TYR A 31 2.39 9.54 -5.76
N GLY A 32 2.31 8.79 -6.87
CA GLY A 32 2.32 9.32 -8.23
C GLY A 32 3.56 10.13 -8.58
N GLU A 33 3.35 11.12 -9.45
CA GLU A 33 4.40 12.03 -9.95
C GLU A 33 4.85 13.05 -8.91
N GLN A 34 4.03 13.29 -7.89
CA GLN A 34 4.36 14.27 -6.84
C GLN A 34 5.27 13.67 -5.75
N GLY A 35 5.22 12.36 -5.54
CA GLY A 35 5.92 11.73 -4.41
C GLY A 35 5.35 12.19 -3.07
N ALA A 36 6.13 12.05 -1.99
CA ALA A 36 5.74 12.45 -0.64
C ALA A 36 6.87 13.19 0.06
N GLY A 37 6.87 14.53 -0.09
CA GLY A 37 7.89 15.40 0.50
C GLY A 37 9.30 14.99 0.10
N ALA A 38 10.22 14.98 1.07
CA ALA A 38 11.60 14.52 0.85
C ALA A 38 11.78 13.00 1.01
N ALA A 39 10.76 12.28 1.51
CA ALA A 39 10.88 10.87 1.88
C ALA A 39 10.65 9.93 0.69
N ILE A 40 9.77 10.32 -0.25
CA ILE A 40 9.41 9.49 -1.41
C ILE A 40 9.55 10.34 -2.66
N ALA A 41 10.46 9.95 -3.54
CA ALA A 41 10.66 10.64 -4.81
C ALA A 41 9.48 10.41 -5.77
N PRO A 42 9.24 11.34 -6.71
CA PRO A 42 8.36 11.12 -7.86
C PRO A 42 8.55 9.76 -8.53
N TYR A 43 7.46 9.14 -8.98
CA TYR A 43 7.46 7.89 -9.76
C TYR A 43 8.07 6.67 -9.05
N SER A 44 8.22 6.72 -7.73
CA SER A 44 8.77 5.60 -6.95
C SER A 44 7.79 4.43 -6.85
N THR A 45 8.29 3.21 -7.10
CA THR A 45 7.61 1.97 -6.70
C THR A 45 7.90 1.70 -5.23
N LEU A 46 6.87 1.37 -4.46
CA LEU A 46 7.00 1.06 -3.04
C LEU A 46 6.87 -0.44 -2.81
N ILE A 47 7.71 -0.98 -1.93
CA ILE A 47 7.67 -2.39 -1.55
C ILE A 47 7.35 -2.47 -0.07
N PHE A 48 6.31 -3.22 0.28
CA PHE A 48 5.87 -3.39 1.66
C PHE A 48 5.79 -4.87 2.02
N ASP A 49 6.24 -5.21 3.23
CA ASP A 49 5.90 -6.48 3.87
C ASP A 49 4.72 -6.23 4.83
N VAL A 50 3.58 -6.85 4.53
CA VAL A 50 2.32 -6.62 5.24
C VAL A 50 1.82 -7.92 5.85
N GLU A 51 1.43 -7.85 7.12
CA GLU A 51 0.73 -8.92 7.84
C GLU A 51 -0.65 -8.42 8.26
N LEU A 52 -1.70 -9.10 7.82
CA LEU A 52 -3.07 -8.74 8.20
C LEU A 52 -3.43 -9.43 9.52
N LEU A 53 -3.41 -8.68 10.63
CA LEU A 53 -3.63 -9.25 11.96
C LEU A 53 -5.12 -9.49 12.26
N ASP A 54 -5.98 -8.53 11.92
CA ASP A 54 -7.43 -8.60 12.18
C ASP A 54 -8.19 -7.62 11.28
N VAL A 55 -9.50 -7.80 11.14
CA VAL A 55 -10.43 -6.86 10.50
C VAL A 55 -11.54 -6.51 11.48
N LEU A 56 -11.50 -5.29 12.02
CA LEU A 56 -12.53 -4.78 12.92
C LEU A 56 -13.74 -4.34 12.09
N GLY A 57 -14.84 -5.09 12.22
CA GLY A 57 -16.14 -4.80 11.61
C GLY A 57 -16.98 -3.83 12.40
#